data_AF-A0A3C0SKI1-F1
#
_entry.id   AF-A0A3C0SKI1-F1
#
_cell.length_a   1.000
_cell.length_b   1.000
_cell.length_c   1.000
_cell.angle_alpha   90.00
_cell.angle_beta   90.00
_cell.angle_gamma   90.00
#
_symmetry.space_group_name_H-M   'P 1'
#
loop_
_entity.id
_entity.type
_entity.pdbx_description
1 polymer ?
#
loop_
_entity_poly.entity_id
_entity_poly.type
_entity_poly.pdbx_seq_one_letter_code
_entity_poly.pdbx_strand_id
1 'polypeptide(L)'
;MNPIRRALYLFICLLFAVSLLSAYPAGAQEDPSWPQPGEPVPEQFAFSGEPPSLEEITEAFLKAYGGEPSLWPEELRHIHEVQVAFNKRALASPKFKGQFGQEALAKMTAQEKDPVGYWSRCLHDGWGFEEWFNHDHLTVQRVPRALLDRFMAEVFPLTWRDIRSVVHVQEFMLELSDKQFVPYNDYDSKVLDLRKRDVQMYNSMVEEAAERYIKDNDFLMLLLMSERIDPNWVGDESFEASLLEQAKRLSKKVQGVVSDMDRRFRSAFYKAFPGRTYSWNAEPWSEDHVVLNGKPVQKGPNIDLLGTSIRIEHPYIGEKFTIQEQKVVSGPTLKLQWGTAPSHSAEFDKGAVVEKVAPRYMVARKQYGESREFILSLYLDHLSGFGHEVSFAPAEGPPLSEGIRAEIMEVITEAFLEAADMLYSGSMAVTAKDLPLIEGSAPQPGEQKSEAKKARKVTFDPPTVNDLHVDHELPEGRSFSVVVWEDGRPVP
;
A
#
# COMPACT_ATOMS: atom_id res chain seq x y z
N MET A 1 43.74 -2.95 42.22
CA MET A 1 42.63 -2.02 41.87
C MET A 1 41.85 -1.69 43.13
N ASN A 2 41.59 -0.40 43.38
CA ASN A 2 40.87 0.10 44.55
C ASN A 2 39.42 -0.47 44.56
N PRO A 3 38.91 -1.02 45.69
CA PRO A 3 37.56 -1.61 45.77
C PRO A 3 36.45 -0.66 45.34
N ILE A 4 36.61 0.64 45.57
CA ILE A 4 35.65 1.67 45.13
C ILE A 4 35.60 1.75 43.60
N ARG A 5 36.74 1.59 42.91
CA ARG A 5 36.79 1.59 41.45
C ARG A 5 36.16 0.33 40.84
N ARG A 6 36.22 -0.82 41.54
CA ARG A 6 35.51 -2.04 41.12
C ARG A 6 34.00 -1.89 41.26
N ALA A 7 33.53 -1.29 42.36
CA ALA A 7 32.11 -1.02 42.55
C ALA A 7 31.57 -0.03 41.50
N LEU A 8 32.33 1.02 41.19
CA LEU A 8 31.95 1.99 40.16
C LEU A 8 31.91 1.35 38.76
N TYR A 9 32.87 0.49 38.42
CA TYR A 9 32.87 -0.24 37.15
C TYR A 9 31.68 -1.20 37.03
N LEU A 10 31.38 -1.94 38.10
CA LEU A 10 30.22 -2.84 38.13
C LEU A 10 28.91 -2.05 38.02
N PHE A 11 28.80 -0.90 38.66
CA PHE A 11 27.63 -0.03 38.58
C PHE A 11 27.45 0.56 37.18
N ILE A 12 28.52 0.99 36.52
CA ILE A 12 28.49 1.48 35.14
C ILE A 12 28.15 0.34 34.16
N CYS A 13 28.72 -0.86 34.34
CA CYS A 13 28.35 -2.02 33.53
C CYS A 13 26.89 -2.45 33.73
N LEU A 14 26.36 -2.33 34.96
CA LEU A 14 24.96 -2.60 35.26
C LEU A 14 24.05 -1.56 34.59
N LEU A 15 24.40 -0.27 34.66
CA LEU A 15 23.68 0.80 33.96
C LEU A 15 23.72 0.58 32.44
N PHE A 16 24.86 0.21 31.87
CA PHE A 16 24.97 -0.08 30.43
C PHE A 16 24.16 -1.32 30.02
N ALA A 17 24.10 -2.36 30.86
CA ALA A 17 23.28 -3.54 30.62
C ALA A 17 21.77 -3.23 30.71
N VAL A 18 21.37 -2.37 31.65
CA VAL A 18 19.98 -1.87 31.77
C VAL A 18 19.64 -0.95 30.58
N SER A 19 20.59 -0.14 30.10
CA SER A 19 20.41 0.71 28.91
C SER A 19 20.35 -0.08 27.59
N LEU A 20 21.08 -1.20 27.49
CA LEU A 20 21.01 -2.13 26.34
C LEU A 20 19.74 -2.98 26.36
N LEU A 21 19.20 -3.29 27.54
CA LEU A 21 17.87 -3.91 27.69
C LEU A 21 16.72 -2.92 27.42
N SER A 22 16.93 -1.62 27.59
CA SER A 22 15.96 -0.57 27.23
C SER A 22 16.12 -0.03 25.79
N ALA A 23 17.08 -0.57 25.01
CA ALA A 23 17.33 -0.21 23.61
C ALA A 23 16.90 -1.31 22.62
N TYR A 24 16.16 -2.31 23.09
CA TYR A 24 15.24 -3.04 22.23
C TYR A 24 13.98 -2.19 22.05
N PRO A 25 13.34 -2.18 20.87
CA PRO A 25 12.05 -1.53 20.72
C PRO A 25 11.13 -2.09 21.80
N ALA A 26 10.36 -1.23 22.45
CA ALA A 26 9.37 -1.61 23.44
C ALA A 26 8.59 -2.83 22.95
N GLY A 27 9.02 -4.00 23.42
CA GLY A 27 8.39 -5.26 23.12
C GLY A 27 7.13 -5.32 23.97
N ALA A 28 6.02 -5.59 23.29
CA ALA A 28 4.81 -6.13 23.86
C ALA A 28 4.26 -5.37 25.07
N GLN A 29 3.52 -4.30 24.78
CA GLN A 29 2.28 -4.09 25.51
C GLN A 29 1.47 -5.40 25.39
N GLU A 30 1.14 -6.01 26.53
CA GLU A 30 0.43 -7.27 26.63
C GLU A 30 -0.86 -7.26 25.77
N ASP A 31 -0.93 -8.24 24.86
CA ASP A 31 -2.01 -8.69 23.97
C ASP A 31 -3.26 -7.78 23.81
N PRO A 32 -3.47 -7.15 22.63
CA PRO A 32 -4.77 -7.31 22.00
C PRO A 32 -4.88 -8.79 21.65
N SER A 33 -5.80 -9.54 22.26
CA SER A 33 -6.05 -10.94 21.93
C SER A 33 -6.20 -11.07 20.42
N TRP A 34 -5.15 -11.54 19.74
CA TRP A 34 -5.14 -11.61 18.29
C TRP A 34 -6.32 -12.47 17.84
N PRO A 35 -7.07 -12.01 16.82
CA PRO A 35 -8.22 -12.76 16.36
C PRO A 35 -7.77 -14.15 15.91
N GLN A 36 -8.54 -15.16 16.28
CA GLN A 36 -8.26 -16.52 15.85
C GLN A 36 -8.76 -16.75 14.42
N PRO A 37 -8.12 -17.63 13.64
CA PRO A 37 -8.67 -18.05 12.35
C PRO A 37 -10.13 -18.49 12.47
N GLY A 38 -11.00 -17.99 11.59
CA GLY A 38 -12.45 -18.21 11.64
C GLY A 38 -13.24 -17.11 12.38
N GLU A 39 -12.60 -16.20 13.10
CA GLU A 39 -13.26 -15.05 13.74
C GLU A 39 -13.48 -13.90 12.73
N PRO A 40 -14.52 -13.07 12.92
CA PRO A 40 -14.70 -11.87 12.11
C PRO A 40 -13.54 -10.89 12.34
N VAL A 41 -13.18 -10.12 11.31
CA VAL A 41 -12.18 -9.05 11.43
C VAL A 41 -12.64 -8.03 12.49
N PRO A 42 -11.87 -7.80 13.58
CA PRO A 42 -12.24 -6.83 14.60
C PRO A 42 -12.23 -5.39 14.07
N GLU A 43 -13.15 -4.55 14.55
CA GLU A 43 -13.28 -3.14 14.11
C GLU A 43 -11.99 -2.33 14.28
N GLN A 44 -11.17 -2.64 15.28
CA GLN A 44 -9.88 -1.97 15.53
C GLN A 44 -8.85 -2.19 14.42
N PHE A 45 -9.00 -3.27 13.63
CA PHE A 45 -8.14 -3.58 12.49
C PHE A 45 -8.76 -3.14 11.17
N ALA A 46 -10.03 -2.72 11.18
CA ALA A 46 -10.77 -2.32 9.98
C ALA A 46 -10.30 -0.95 9.47
N PHE A 47 -10.24 -0.81 8.14
CA PHE A 47 -9.87 0.44 7.51
C PHE A 47 -11.12 1.29 7.40
N SER A 48 -11.31 2.20 8.34
CA SER A 48 -12.45 3.11 8.28
C SER A 48 -12.41 3.97 7.02
N GLY A 49 -11.21 4.25 6.47
CA GLY A 49 -11.00 5.29 5.45
C GLY A 49 -11.38 6.69 5.94
N GLU A 50 -11.89 6.80 7.16
CA GLU A 50 -12.27 8.04 7.81
C GLU A 50 -11.03 8.64 8.47
N PRO A 51 -10.81 9.95 8.34
CA PRO A 51 -9.75 10.62 9.08
C PRO A 51 -9.95 10.44 10.59
N PRO A 52 -8.88 10.55 11.38
CA PRO A 52 -8.98 10.54 12.84
C PRO A 52 -9.85 11.69 13.33
N SER A 53 -10.68 11.43 14.35
CA SER A 53 -11.49 12.47 14.97
C SER A 53 -10.61 13.46 15.75
N LEU A 54 -11.13 14.66 16.03
CA LEU A 54 -10.40 15.65 16.83
C LEU A 54 -10.04 15.12 18.22
N GLU A 55 -10.90 14.31 18.83
CA GLU A 55 -10.66 13.65 20.11
C GLU A 55 -9.49 12.66 20.01
N GLU A 56 -9.48 11.79 18.98
CA GLU A 56 -8.38 10.84 18.74
C GLU A 56 -7.04 11.58 18.53
N ILE A 57 -7.06 12.69 17.78
CA ILE A 57 -5.87 13.53 17.55
C ILE A 57 -5.39 14.17 18.85
N THR A 58 -6.31 14.66 19.68
CA THR A 58 -6.00 15.28 20.96
C THR A 58 -5.37 14.27 21.91
N GLU A 59 -5.91 13.05 21.99
CA GLU A 59 -5.36 11.96 22.79
C GLU A 59 -3.97 11.55 22.31
N ALA A 60 -3.77 11.38 21.00
CA ALA A 60 -2.47 11.04 20.41
C ALA A 60 -1.43 12.15 20.64
N PHE A 61 -1.82 13.42 20.52
CA PHE A 61 -0.94 14.55 20.81
C PHE A 61 -0.53 14.58 22.28
N LEU A 62 -1.48 14.43 23.21
CA LEU A 62 -1.21 14.36 24.64
C LEU A 62 -0.31 13.18 25.00
N LYS A 63 -0.51 12.03 24.36
CA LYS A 63 0.33 10.85 24.53
C LYS A 63 1.77 11.08 24.06
N ALA A 64 1.96 11.76 22.93
CA ALA A 64 3.26 12.00 22.33
C ALA A 64 4.06 13.13 23.02
N TYR A 65 3.38 14.22 23.40
CA TYR A 65 4.02 15.47 23.81
C TYR A 65 3.63 15.94 25.21
N GLY A 66 2.54 15.43 25.78
CA GLY A 66 1.99 15.89 27.05
C GLY A 66 1.24 17.23 26.93
N GLY A 67 0.58 17.62 28.02
CA GLY A 67 -0.26 18.83 28.06
C GLY A 67 0.46 20.13 28.41
N GLU A 68 1.74 20.07 28.78
CA GLU A 68 2.51 21.21 29.28
C GLU A 68 3.51 21.69 28.23
N PRO A 69 3.30 22.86 27.58
CA PRO A 69 4.14 23.32 26.49
C PRO A 69 5.62 23.49 26.83
N SER A 70 5.94 23.82 28.09
CA SER A 70 7.33 23.98 28.54
C SER A 70 8.13 22.67 28.48
N LEU A 71 7.47 21.52 28.48
CA LEU A 71 8.06 20.18 28.39
C LEU A 71 8.08 19.61 26.97
N TRP A 72 7.48 20.30 26.00
CA TRP A 72 7.49 19.84 24.61
C TRP A 72 8.91 19.82 24.02
N PRO A 73 9.12 19.03 22.95
CA PRO A 73 10.37 19.05 22.19
C PRO A 73 10.77 20.48 21.81
N GLU A 74 12.08 20.76 21.82
CA GLU A 74 12.63 22.11 21.72
C GLU A 74 12.07 22.92 20.54
N GLU A 75 12.01 22.31 19.35
CA GLU A 75 11.54 22.99 18.15
C GLU A 75 10.03 23.32 18.22
N LEU A 76 9.20 22.36 18.65
CA LEU A 76 7.75 22.57 18.81
C LEU A 76 7.45 23.62 19.90
N ARG A 77 8.17 23.53 21.03
CA ARG A 77 8.07 24.51 22.11
C ARG A 77 8.46 25.90 21.62
N HIS A 78 9.57 26.02 20.91
CA HIS A 78 10.06 27.28 20.37
C HIS A 78 9.06 27.94 19.41
N ILE A 79 8.54 27.17 18.45
CA ILE A 79 7.47 27.63 17.53
C ILE A 79 6.28 28.18 18.33
N HIS A 80 5.82 27.42 19.32
CA HIS A 80 4.68 27.81 20.14
C HIS A 80 4.95 29.08 20.97
N GLU A 81 6.11 29.16 21.62
CA GLU A 81 6.51 30.31 22.45
C GLU A 81 6.62 31.60 21.63
N VAL A 82 7.20 31.54 20.43
CA VAL A 82 7.27 32.70 19.53
C VAL A 82 5.88 33.17 19.11
N GLN A 83 5.00 32.24 18.70
CA GLN A 83 3.63 32.58 18.32
C GLN A 83 2.88 33.24 19.48
N VAL A 84 2.96 32.68 20.69
CA VAL A 84 2.32 33.26 21.89
C VAL A 84 2.91 34.63 22.24
N ALA A 85 4.24 34.80 22.17
CA ALA A 85 4.90 36.07 22.44
C ALA A 85 4.48 37.16 21.44
N PHE A 86 4.44 36.81 20.14
CA PHE A 86 3.95 37.69 19.09
C PHE A 86 2.51 38.11 19.35
N ASN A 87 1.63 37.14 19.64
CA ASN A 87 0.22 37.39 19.91
C ASN A 87 0.02 38.35 21.09
N LYS A 88 0.73 38.12 22.20
CA LYS A 88 0.68 38.99 23.39
C LYS A 88 1.09 40.42 23.05
N ARG A 89 2.18 40.59 22.31
CA ARG A 89 2.67 41.91 21.90
C ARG A 89 1.72 42.60 20.93
N ALA A 90 1.19 41.86 19.96
CA ALA A 90 0.24 42.37 18.98
C ALA A 90 -1.06 42.84 19.66
N LEU A 91 -1.64 42.03 20.54
CA LEU A 91 -2.88 42.37 21.26
C LEU A 91 -2.70 43.57 22.22
N ALA A 92 -1.52 43.74 22.80
CA ALA A 92 -1.21 44.89 23.65
C ALA A 92 -0.92 46.18 22.85
N SER A 93 -0.60 46.07 21.56
CA SER A 93 -0.20 47.21 20.73
C SER A 93 -1.40 47.98 20.16
N PRO A 94 -1.49 49.31 20.40
CA PRO A 94 -2.54 50.14 19.80
C PRO A 94 -2.56 50.10 18.26
N LYS A 95 -1.42 49.80 17.64
CA LYS A 95 -1.25 49.76 16.17
C LYS A 95 -1.94 48.56 15.52
N PHE A 96 -2.13 47.48 16.27
CA PHE A 96 -2.79 46.26 15.80
C PHE A 96 -4.28 46.22 16.17
N LYS A 97 -4.80 47.28 16.80
CA LYS A 97 -6.22 47.38 17.17
C LYS A 97 -7.10 47.30 15.92
N GLY A 98 -8.01 46.32 15.91
CA GLY A 98 -8.94 46.10 14.80
C GLY A 98 -8.33 45.44 13.56
N GLN A 99 -7.07 44.96 13.63
CA GLN A 99 -6.42 44.25 12.53
C GLN A 99 -6.76 42.77 12.46
N PHE A 100 -7.17 42.18 13.59
CA PHE A 100 -7.51 40.76 13.68
C PHE A 100 -9.02 40.56 13.62
N GLY A 101 -9.46 39.70 12.70
CA GLY A 101 -10.84 39.21 12.66
C GLY A 101 -11.17 38.28 13.84
N GLN A 102 -12.44 37.91 13.98
CA GLN A 102 -12.90 37.05 15.08
C GLN A 102 -12.17 35.71 15.13
N GLU A 103 -11.92 35.10 13.97
CA GLU A 103 -11.22 33.83 13.85
C GLU A 103 -9.75 33.92 14.26
N ALA A 104 -9.02 34.95 13.78
CA ALA A 104 -7.64 35.19 14.20
C ALA A 104 -7.56 35.40 15.73
N LEU A 105 -8.47 36.18 16.32
CA LEU A 105 -8.53 36.36 17.77
C LEU A 105 -8.82 35.06 18.53
N ALA A 106 -9.67 34.19 17.97
CA ALA A 106 -9.95 32.88 18.55
C ALA A 106 -8.71 31.98 18.53
N LYS A 107 -7.95 31.95 17.42
CA LYS A 107 -6.67 31.22 17.30
C LYS A 107 -5.65 31.72 18.32
N MET A 108 -5.45 33.04 18.38
CA MET A 108 -4.51 33.66 19.34
C MET A 108 -4.87 33.33 20.79
N THR A 109 -6.18 33.31 21.10
CA THR A 109 -6.68 32.95 22.44
C THR A 109 -6.47 31.46 22.73
N ALA A 110 -6.74 30.58 21.77
CA ALA A 110 -6.56 29.14 21.91
C ALA A 110 -5.08 28.80 22.10
N GLN A 111 -4.17 29.39 21.32
CA GLN A 111 -2.72 29.22 21.49
C GLN A 111 -2.26 29.51 22.92
N GLU A 112 -2.82 30.52 23.59
CA GLU A 112 -2.42 30.83 24.97
C GLU A 112 -3.14 29.98 26.02
N LYS A 113 -4.45 29.74 25.85
CA LYS A 113 -5.31 29.17 26.91
C LYS A 113 -5.56 27.67 26.78
N ASP A 114 -5.47 27.14 25.56
CA ASP A 114 -5.62 25.72 25.24
C ASP A 114 -4.62 25.31 24.14
N PRO A 115 -3.31 25.25 24.47
CA PRO A 115 -2.27 24.91 23.51
C PRO A 115 -2.50 23.56 22.81
N VAL A 116 -2.95 22.56 23.56
CA VAL A 116 -3.20 21.20 23.04
C VAL A 116 -4.38 21.22 22.07
N GLY A 117 -5.51 21.84 22.44
CA GLY A 117 -6.66 21.96 21.55
C GLY A 117 -6.34 22.76 20.29
N TYR A 118 -5.53 23.82 20.41
CA TYR A 118 -5.03 24.57 19.25
C TYR A 118 -4.25 23.67 18.29
N TRP A 119 -3.20 22.98 18.76
CA TRP A 119 -2.38 22.13 17.89
C TRP A 119 -3.15 20.93 17.33
N SER A 120 -4.09 20.37 18.09
CA SER A 120 -4.96 19.30 17.62
C SER A 120 -5.87 19.76 16.49
N ARG A 121 -6.39 21.00 16.56
CA ARG A 121 -7.12 21.63 15.45
C ARG A 121 -6.22 21.87 14.24
N CYS A 122 -5.00 22.39 14.44
CA CYS A 122 -4.03 22.53 13.35
C CYS A 122 -3.79 21.21 12.61
N LEU A 123 -3.63 20.12 13.33
CA LEU A 123 -3.43 18.78 12.75
C LEU A 123 -4.70 18.22 12.09
N HIS A 124 -5.88 18.53 12.63
CA HIS A 124 -7.15 18.04 12.13
C HIS A 124 -7.59 18.74 10.84
N ASP A 125 -7.84 20.05 10.88
CA ASP A 125 -8.42 20.81 9.76
C ASP A 125 -7.50 21.91 9.23
N GLY A 126 -6.33 22.06 9.85
CA GLY A 126 -5.40 23.13 9.50
C GLY A 126 -5.83 24.49 9.98
N TRP A 127 -6.63 24.58 11.05
CA TRP A 127 -7.11 25.86 11.57
C TRP A 127 -5.98 26.86 11.85
N GLY A 128 -4.84 26.42 12.36
CA GLY A 128 -3.67 27.28 12.53
C GLY A 128 -2.81 27.41 11.28
N PHE A 129 -3.14 26.71 10.20
CA PHE A 129 -2.37 26.57 8.96
C PHE A 129 -2.89 27.36 7.75
N GLU A 130 -3.95 28.15 7.91
CA GLU A 130 -4.65 28.79 6.78
C GLU A 130 -3.88 29.94 6.08
N GLU A 131 -2.82 30.46 6.71
CA GLU A 131 -1.88 31.37 6.03
C GLU A 131 -0.94 30.61 5.05
N TRP A 132 -0.96 29.28 5.07
CA TRP A 132 -0.27 28.41 4.13
C TRP A 132 -1.15 28.17 2.91
N PHE A 133 -0.59 28.34 1.72
CA PHE A 133 -1.25 27.87 0.51
C PHE A 133 -1.11 26.35 0.44
N ASN A 134 -2.19 25.60 0.74
CA ASN A 134 -2.24 24.13 0.79
C ASN A 134 -1.48 23.48 1.98
N HIS A 135 -2.12 23.46 3.14
CA HIS A 135 -1.62 22.88 4.39
C HIS A 135 -1.88 21.38 4.54
N ASP A 136 -2.50 20.71 3.55
CA ASP A 136 -2.87 19.30 3.63
C ASP A 136 -1.69 18.40 4.05
N HIS A 137 -0.49 18.74 3.58
CA HIS A 137 0.75 18.01 3.83
C HIS A 137 1.15 18.00 5.33
N LEU A 138 0.65 18.94 6.13
CA LEU A 138 0.87 19.06 7.58
C LEU A 138 -0.20 18.36 8.43
N THR A 139 -1.33 17.96 7.82
CA THR A 139 -2.52 17.47 8.54
C THR A 139 -2.62 15.95 8.60
N VAL A 140 -3.50 15.44 9.45
CA VAL A 140 -3.79 13.99 9.55
C VAL A 140 -4.93 13.52 8.63
N GLN A 141 -5.48 14.39 7.75
CA GLN A 141 -6.65 14.08 6.92
C GLN A 141 -6.49 12.83 6.03
N ARG A 142 -5.26 12.49 5.65
CA ARG A 142 -4.93 11.31 4.83
C ARG A 142 -4.13 10.26 5.61
N VAL A 143 -4.16 10.33 6.93
CA VAL A 143 -3.49 9.37 7.83
C VAL A 143 -4.53 8.37 8.32
N PRO A 144 -4.37 7.07 8.05
CA PRO A 144 -5.22 6.04 8.67
C PRO A 144 -5.16 6.14 10.20
N ARG A 145 -6.31 6.00 10.87
CA ARG A 145 -6.40 6.11 12.34
C ARG A 145 -5.35 5.27 13.08
N ALA A 146 -5.11 4.05 12.62
CA ALA A 146 -4.15 3.15 13.24
C ALA A 146 -2.68 3.57 13.06
N LEU A 147 -2.38 4.50 12.15
CA LEU A 147 -1.06 5.10 11.98
C LEU A 147 -0.93 6.44 12.71
N LEU A 148 -1.96 6.92 13.42
CA LEU A 148 -1.95 8.23 14.07
C LEU A 148 -0.79 8.38 15.07
N ASP A 149 -0.58 7.39 15.94
CA ASP A 149 0.52 7.42 16.92
C ASP A 149 1.90 7.47 16.23
N ARG A 150 2.08 6.69 15.16
CA ARG A 150 3.32 6.68 14.38
C ARG A 150 3.51 7.99 13.63
N PHE A 151 2.44 8.55 13.07
CA PHE A 151 2.47 9.86 12.44
C PHE A 151 2.91 10.93 13.44
N MET A 152 2.35 10.94 14.66
CA MET A 152 2.74 11.86 15.71
C MET A 152 4.21 11.70 16.08
N ALA A 153 4.74 10.48 16.15
CA ALA A 153 6.12 10.23 16.57
C ALA A 153 7.16 10.44 15.45
N GLU A 154 6.83 10.13 14.21
CA GLU A 154 7.81 10.00 13.12
C GLU A 154 7.66 11.06 12.02
N VAL A 155 6.44 11.57 11.78
CA VAL A 155 6.13 12.48 10.66
C VAL A 155 5.89 13.91 11.12
N PHE A 156 5.06 14.12 12.15
CA PHE A 156 4.80 15.46 12.67
C PHE A 156 6.08 16.21 13.10
N PRO A 157 7.11 15.57 13.69
CA PRO A 157 8.37 16.26 13.98
C PRO A 157 9.10 16.81 12.74
N LEU A 158 8.90 16.21 11.56
CA LEU A 158 9.46 16.73 10.32
C LEU A 158 8.79 18.05 9.96
N THR A 159 7.47 18.13 10.13
CA THR A 159 6.65 19.28 9.72
C THR A 159 6.94 20.54 10.53
N TRP A 160 7.53 20.41 11.73
CA TRP A 160 7.98 21.56 12.52
C TRP A 160 8.93 22.46 11.72
N ARG A 161 9.72 21.88 10.82
CA ARG A 161 10.62 22.69 10.00
C ARG A 161 9.87 23.57 9.01
N ASP A 162 8.84 23.04 8.37
CA ASP A 162 7.99 23.84 7.50
C ASP A 162 7.20 24.89 8.29
N ILE A 163 6.61 24.51 9.42
CA ILE A 163 5.88 25.44 10.29
C ILE A 163 6.79 26.59 10.76
N ARG A 164 8.05 26.30 11.08
CA ARG A 164 9.06 27.32 11.43
C ARG A 164 9.31 28.31 10.31
N SER A 165 9.14 27.92 9.04
CA SER A 165 9.27 28.83 7.90
C SER A 165 8.34 30.05 8.03
N VAL A 166 7.17 29.91 8.67
CA VAL A 166 6.22 31.01 8.89
C VAL A 166 6.58 31.81 10.16
N VAL A 167 7.14 31.14 11.16
CA VAL A 167 7.50 31.72 12.46
C VAL A 167 8.62 32.76 12.34
N HIS A 168 9.52 32.66 11.35
CA HIS A 168 10.61 33.64 11.16
C HIS A 168 10.13 35.10 11.07
N VAL A 169 8.97 35.34 10.47
CA VAL A 169 8.40 36.70 10.39
C VAL A 169 8.07 37.22 11.79
N GLN A 170 7.48 36.37 12.64
CA GLN A 170 7.13 36.70 14.00
C GLN A 170 8.38 36.91 14.87
N GLU A 171 9.39 36.06 14.72
CA GLU A 171 10.70 36.23 15.39
C GLU A 171 11.31 37.59 15.04
N PHE A 172 11.42 37.89 13.74
CA PHE A 172 11.95 39.17 13.27
C PHE A 172 11.15 40.35 13.85
N MET A 173 9.82 40.27 13.83
CA MET A 173 8.96 41.33 14.37
C MET A 173 9.11 41.50 15.89
N LEU A 174 9.35 40.42 16.64
CA LEU A 174 9.55 40.48 18.08
C LEU A 174 10.83 41.22 18.47
N GLU A 175 11.87 41.21 17.63
CA GLU A 175 13.11 41.97 17.85
C GLU A 175 12.98 43.48 17.54
N LEU A 176 11.92 43.89 16.84
CA LEU A 176 11.72 45.28 16.46
C LEU A 176 11.40 46.16 17.67
N SER A 177 11.80 47.43 17.62
CA SER A 177 11.31 48.44 18.57
C SER A 177 9.81 48.69 18.41
N ASP A 178 9.16 49.21 19.46
CA ASP A 178 7.72 49.52 19.40
C ASP A 178 7.34 50.49 18.28
N LYS A 179 8.27 51.35 17.85
CA LYS A 179 8.07 52.24 16.70
C LYS A 179 8.02 51.47 15.39
N GLN A 180 8.86 50.45 15.24
CA GLN A 180 8.99 49.64 14.03
C GLN A 180 8.01 48.47 13.98
N PHE A 181 7.47 48.02 15.11
CA PHE A 181 6.42 46.98 15.19
C PHE A 181 5.08 47.55 14.72
N VAL A 182 4.72 47.37 13.44
CA VAL A 182 3.50 47.87 12.79
C VAL A 182 2.89 46.79 11.88
N PRO A 183 1.57 46.76 11.65
CA PRO A 183 0.97 45.87 10.65
C PRO A 183 1.28 46.32 9.21
N TYR A 184 1.11 45.42 8.23
CA TYR A 184 1.26 45.64 6.77
C TYR A 184 2.61 46.25 6.36
N ASN A 185 3.67 45.46 6.47
CA ASN A 185 5.02 45.85 6.07
C ASN A 185 5.69 44.71 5.30
N ASP A 186 6.85 45.02 4.70
CA ASP A 186 7.67 44.09 3.94
C ASP A 186 8.63 43.31 4.86
N TYR A 187 8.09 42.71 5.94
CA TYR A 187 8.88 41.88 6.86
C TYR A 187 9.22 40.52 6.26
N ASP A 188 8.33 40.00 5.41
CA ASP A 188 8.53 38.72 4.77
C ASP A 188 9.79 38.69 3.90
N SER A 189 10.06 39.78 3.16
CA SER A 189 11.29 39.90 2.36
C SER A 189 12.57 39.87 3.21
N LYS A 190 12.50 40.20 4.50
CA LYS A 190 13.67 40.19 5.40
C LYS A 190 14.06 38.79 5.84
N VAL A 191 13.13 37.85 5.81
CA VAL A 191 13.34 36.47 6.25
C VAL A 191 13.18 35.46 5.12
N LEU A 192 12.89 35.91 3.90
CA LEU A 192 12.62 35.06 2.72
C LEU A 192 13.63 33.91 2.53
N ASP A 193 14.93 34.20 2.64
CA ASP A 193 15.99 33.19 2.49
C ASP A 193 16.01 32.16 3.63
N LEU A 194 15.55 32.52 4.84
CA LEU A 194 15.35 31.56 5.93
C LEU A 194 14.16 30.66 5.63
N ARG A 195 13.04 31.26 5.21
CA ARG A 195 11.80 30.54 4.87
C ARG A 195 12.05 29.51 3.76
N LYS A 196 12.68 29.91 2.66
CA LYS A 196 13.04 29.00 1.54
C LYS A 196 13.93 27.84 1.99
N ARG A 197 14.93 28.13 2.83
CA ARG A 197 15.82 27.08 3.37
C ARG A 197 15.07 26.09 4.24
N ASP A 198 14.11 26.55 5.03
CA ASP A 198 13.32 25.69 5.90
C ASP A 198 12.39 24.77 5.10
N VAL A 199 11.69 25.28 4.08
CA VAL A 199 10.88 24.45 3.17
C VAL A 199 11.75 23.42 2.42
N GLN A 200 12.91 23.83 1.89
CA GLN A 200 13.85 22.89 1.25
C GLN A 200 14.35 21.80 2.20
N MET A 201 14.67 22.19 3.43
CA MET A 201 15.15 21.28 4.47
C MET A 201 14.05 20.29 4.87
N TYR A 202 12.82 20.79 5.07
CA TYR A 202 11.64 19.96 5.32
C TYR A 202 11.45 18.91 4.22
N ASN A 203 11.40 19.34 2.96
CA ASN A 203 11.22 18.42 1.83
C ASN A 203 12.35 17.39 1.72
N SER A 204 13.59 17.79 2.02
CA SER A 204 14.73 16.87 2.08
C SER A 204 14.58 15.85 3.23
N MET A 205 14.11 16.27 4.40
CA MET A 205 13.83 15.38 5.53
C MET A 205 12.71 14.37 5.21
N VAL A 206 11.68 14.78 4.48
CA VAL A 206 10.62 13.89 3.99
C VAL A 206 11.18 12.85 3.01
N GLU A 207 12.04 13.25 2.07
CA GLU A 207 12.71 12.30 1.17
C GLU A 207 13.61 11.32 1.95
N GLU A 208 14.40 11.79 2.91
CA GLU A 208 15.23 10.93 3.76
C GLU A 208 14.40 9.95 4.60
N ALA A 209 13.24 10.38 5.12
CA ALA A 209 12.31 9.50 5.81
C ALA A 209 11.77 8.41 4.85
N ALA A 210 11.38 8.80 3.63
CA ALA A 210 10.94 7.84 2.62
C ALA A 210 12.03 6.81 2.25
N GLU A 211 13.30 7.24 2.10
CA GLU A 211 14.41 6.29 1.87
C GLU A 211 14.57 5.29 3.01
N ARG A 212 14.41 5.76 4.26
CA ARG A 212 14.47 4.91 5.45
C ARG A 212 13.35 3.88 5.43
N TYR A 213 12.11 4.30 5.19
CA TYR A 213 10.97 3.39 5.09
C TYR A 213 11.12 2.37 3.96
N ILE A 214 11.69 2.76 2.81
CA ILE A 214 12.01 1.81 1.73
C ILE A 214 13.03 0.79 2.19
N LYS A 215 14.12 1.23 2.85
CA LYS A 215 15.18 0.35 3.32
C LYS A 215 14.68 -0.65 4.36
N ASP A 216 13.77 -0.21 5.22
CA ASP A 216 13.23 -1.01 6.31
C ASP A 216 12.00 -1.84 5.89
N ASN A 217 11.58 -1.75 4.61
CA ASN A 217 10.35 -2.35 4.07
C ASN A 217 9.08 -1.92 4.82
N ASP A 218 9.05 -0.68 5.31
CA ASP A 218 7.90 -0.08 5.98
C ASP A 218 6.99 0.62 4.97
N PHE A 219 6.23 -0.20 4.23
CA PHE A 219 5.35 0.30 3.18
C PHE A 219 4.22 1.18 3.72
N LEU A 220 3.79 0.96 4.96
CA LEU A 220 2.72 1.72 5.59
C LEU A 220 3.10 3.19 5.76
N MET A 221 4.27 3.45 6.34
CA MET A 221 4.75 4.83 6.49
C MET A 221 5.21 5.42 5.17
N LEU A 222 5.75 4.61 4.26
CA LEU A 222 6.15 5.07 2.93
C LEU A 222 4.98 5.67 2.14
N LEU A 223 3.80 5.04 2.20
CA LEU A 223 2.59 5.53 1.51
C LEU A 223 2.15 6.90 2.01
N LEU A 224 2.45 7.24 3.27
CA LEU A 224 2.16 8.56 3.80
C LEU A 224 3.06 9.65 3.23
N MET A 225 4.23 9.34 2.66
CA MET A 225 5.27 10.34 2.33
C MET A 225 5.03 11.10 1.03
N SER A 226 4.35 10.49 0.05
CA SER A 226 4.16 11.08 -1.29
C SER A 226 3.38 12.40 -1.26
N GLU A 227 2.57 12.60 -0.22
CA GLU A 227 1.72 13.78 -0.03
C GLU A 227 2.28 14.77 1.00
N ARG A 228 3.50 14.53 1.49
CA ARG A 228 4.12 15.33 2.58
C ARG A 228 5.07 16.38 2.08
N ILE A 229 5.50 16.32 0.83
CA ILE A 229 6.30 17.40 0.25
C ILE A 229 5.44 18.65 0.16
N ASP A 230 5.93 19.79 0.66
CA ASP A 230 5.35 21.09 0.37
C ASP A 230 5.72 21.46 -1.07
N PRO A 231 4.76 21.50 -2.01
CA PRO A 231 5.03 21.79 -3.40
C PRO A 231 4.89 23.28 -3.73
N ASN A 232 4.53 24.13 -2.78
CA ASN A 232 3.94 25.43 -3.08
C ASN A 232 4.84 26.60 -2.69
N TRP A 233 4.90 27.61 -3.56
CA TRP A 233 5.54 28.88 -3.23
C TRP A 233 5.00 30.02 -4.09
N VAL A 234 4.53 31.10 -3.46
CA VAL A 234 3.99 32.26 -4.17
C VAL A 234 5.08 33.32 -4.43
N GLY A 235 5.16 33.80 -5.67
CA GLY A 235 6.05 34.92 -6.05
C GLY A 235 7.47 34.53 -6.48
N ASP A 236 7.77 33.23 -6.55
CA ASP A 236 9.01 32.71 -7.15
C ASP A 236 8.73 31.40 -7.91
N GLU A 237 8.36 31.55 -9.18
CA GLU A 237 8.00 30.42 -10.07
C GLU A 237 9.13 29.40 -10.22
N SER A 238 10.39 29.85 -10.19
CA SER A 238 11.55 28.95 -10.33
C SER A 238 11.70 28.08 -9.10
N PHE A 239 11.48 28.65 -7.91
CA PHE A 239 11.53 27.91 -6.67
C PHE A 239 10.34 26.95 -6.55
N GLU A 240 9.13 27.41 -6.81
CA GLU A 240 7.91 26.57 -6.83
C GLU A 240 8.07 25.38 -7.80
N ALA A 241 8.57 25.60 -9.01
CA ALA A 241 8.82 24.54 -9.98
C ALA A 241 9.79 23.47 -9.44
N SER A 242 10.81 23.87 -8.66
CA SER A 242 11.76 22.94 -8.04
C SER A 242 11.12 22.08 -6.95
N LEU A 243 10.20 22.64 -6.15
CA LEU A 243 9.43 21.91 -5.14
C LEU A 243 8.47 20.91 -5.79
N LEU A 244 7.77 21.33 -6.85
CA LEU A 244 6.89 20.46 -7.64
C LEU A 244 7.65 19.29 -8.29
N GLU A 245 8.87 19.53 -8.78
CA GLU A 245 9.71 18.47 -9.31
C GLU A 245 10.10 17.45 -8.23
N GLN A 246 10.46 17.93 -7.03
CA GLN A 246 10.76 17.08 -5.88
C GLN A 246 9.56 16.22 -5.47
N ALA A 247 8.36 16.82 -5.37
CA ALA A 247 7.12 16.10 -5.07
C ALA A 247 6.83 14.99 -6.09
N LYS A 248 6.94 15.30 -7.39
CA LYS A 248 6.74 14.33 -8.48
C LYS A 248 7.76 13.20 -8.43
N ARG A 249 9.03 13.51 -8.14
CA ARG A 249 10.10 12.53 -8.00
C ARG A 249 9.81 11.55 -6.86
N LEU A 250 9.44 12.05 -5.69
CA LEU A 250 9.12 11.21 -4.53
C LEU A 250 7.87 10.35 -4.81
N SER A 251 6.81 10.95 -5.34
CA SER A 251 5.57 10.23 -5.71
C SER A 251 5.84 9.07 -6.68
N LYS A 252 6.62 9.33 -7.76
CA LYS A 252 7.03 8.30 -8.71
C LYS A 252 7.86 7.19 -8.06
N LYS A 253 8.74 7.55 -7.13
CA LYS A 253 9.57 6.60 -6.39
C LYS A 253 8.72 5.69 -5.49
N VAL A 254 7.82 6.27 -4.69
CA VAL A 254 6.88 5.52 -3.85
C VAL A 254 6.03 4.57 -4.70
N GLN A 255 5.45 5.07 -5.81
CA GLN A 255 4.67 4.24 -6.73
C GLN A 255 5.50 3.09 -7.32
N GLY A 256 6.75 3.33 -7.68
CA GLY A 256 7.66 2.30 -8.19
C GLY A 256 7.93 1.20 -7.17
N VAL A 257 8.11 1.56 -5.89
CA VAL A 257 8.32 0.61 -4.79
C VAL A 257 7.06 -0.21 -4.52
N VAL A 258 5.88 0.42 -4.46
CA VAL A 258 4.60 -0.28 -4.27
C VAL A 258 4.31 -1.23 -5.44
N SER A 259 4.60 -0.80 -6.66
CA SER A 259 4.43 -1.63 -7.86
C SER A 259 5.40 -2.82 -7.88
N ASP A 260 6.64 -2.63 -7.40
CA ASP A 260 7.59 -3.74 -7.27
C ASP A 260 7.15 -4.74 -6.19
N MET A 261 6.61 -4.26 -5.07
CA MET A 261 6.05 -5.11 -4.02
C MET A 261 4.89 -5.97 -4.54
N ASP A 262 3.93 -5.36 -5.26
CA ASP A 262 2.83 -6.08 -5.93
C ASP A 262 3.35 -7.14 -6.90
N ARG A 263 4.29 -6.77 -7.78
CA ARG A 263 4.89 -7.72 -8.73
C ARG A 263 5.57 -8.89 -8.02
N ARG A 264 6.30 -8.66 -6.94
CA ARG A 264 6.94 -9.72 -6.14
C ARG A 264 5.91 -10.64 -5.50
N PHE A 265 4.84 -10.07 -4.94
CA PHE A 265 3.76 -10.83 -4.32
C PHE A 265 3.05 -11.72 -5.33
N ARG A 266 2.63 -11.17 -6.47
CA ARG A 266 2.01 -11.95 -7.56
C ARG A 266 2.96 -13.05 -8.07
N SER A 267 4.25 -12.73 -8.23
CA SER A 267 5.24 -13.74 -8.65
C SER A 267 5.40 -14.87 -7.64
N ALA A 268 5.41 -14.57 -6.34
CA ALA A 268 5.45 -15.58 -5.27
C ALA A 268 4.18 -16.42 -5.27
N PHE A 269 3.01 -15.79 -5.40
CA PHE A 269 1.71 -16.47 -5.51
C PHE A 269 1.68 -17.48 -6.67
N TYR A 270 2.04 -17.05 -7.89
CA TYR A 270 2.03 -17.94 -9.05
C TYR A 270 3.06 -19.07 -8.96
N LYS A 271 4.16 -18.86 -8.25
CA LYS A 271 5.17 -19.88 -7.99
C LYS A 271 4.69 -20.92 -6.95
N ALA A 272 3.97 -20.47 -5.94
CA ALA A 272 3.35 -21.32 -4.92
C ALA A 272 2.16 -22.11 -5.48
N PHE A 273 1.49 -21.59 -6.51
CA PHE A 273 0.29 -22.20 -7.09
C PHE A 273 0.56 -23.62 -7.65
N PRO A 274 0.00 -24.69 -7.04
CA PRO A 274 0.21 -26.05 -7.51
C PRO A 274 -0.53 -26.29 -8.83
N GLY A 275 0.15 -26.95 -9.77
CA GLY A 275 -0.47 -27.41 -11.00
C GLY A 275 -1.54 -28.46 -10.72
N ARG A 276 -2.77 -28.26 -11.22
CA ARG A 276 -3.89 -29.20 -11.07
C ARG A 276 -4.52 -29.48 -12.42
N THR A 277 -4.98 -30.71 -12.60
CA THR A 277 -5.76 -31.10 -13.78
C THR A 277 -6.94 -31.93 -13.34
N TYR A 278 -8.11 -31.57 -13.80
CA TYR A 278 -9.36 -32.25 -13.49
C TYR A 278 -10.00 -32.73 -14.79
N SER A 279 -10.64 -33.89 -14.74
CA SER A 279 -11.47 -34.38 -15.82
C SER A 279 -12.65 -35.16 -15.24
N TRP A 280 -13.82 -34.93 -15.80
CA TRP A 280 -15.04 -35.63 -15.42
C TRP A 280 -16.03 -35.63 -16.58
N ASN A 281 -17.01 -36.53 -16.51
CA ASN A 281 -18.13 -36.53 -17.46
C ASN A 281 -19.30 -35.82 -16.79
N ALA A 282 -19.65 -34.60 -17.25
CA ALA A 282 -20.85 -33.93 -16.74
C ALA A 282 -22.14 -34.61 -17.19
N GLU A 283 -22.13 -35.16 -18.40
CA GLU A 283 -23.21 -35.94 -19.00
C GLU A 283 -22.60 -37.20 -19.64
N PRO A 284 -23.40 -38.27 -19.90
CA PRO A 284 -22.90 -39.47 -20.57
C PRO A 284 -22.27 -39.23 -21.94
N TRP A 285 -22.54 -38.06 -22.55
CA TRP A 285 -22.06 -37.64 -23.86
C TRP A 285 -21.15 -36.40 -23.81
N SER A 286 -20.66 -35.99 -22.64
CA SER A 286 -19.74 -34.85 -22.55
C SER A 286 -18.61 -35.09 -21.56
N GLU A 287 -17.40 -34.71 -21.96
CA GLU A 287 -16.19 -34.68 -21.14
C GLU A 287 -15.82 -33.22 -20.84
N ASP A 288 -15.62 -32.89 -19.57
CA ASP A 288 -15.08 -31.62 -19.14
C ASP A 288 -13.64 -31.81 -18.64
N HIS A 289 -12.76 -30.89 -18.98
CA HIS A 289 -11.36 -30.86 -18.60
C HIS A 289 -10.98 -29.47 -18.10
N VAL A 290 -10.24 -29.41 -17.00
CA VAL A 290 -9.72 -28.16 -16.43
C VAL A 290 -8.25 -28.33 -16.15
N VAL A 291 -7.43 -27.41 -16.66
CA VAL A 291 -5.99 -27.38 -16.42
C VAL A 291 -5.62 -26.06 -15.76
N LEU A 292 -5.11 -26.13 -14.53
CA LEU A 292 -4.55 -24.99 -13.80
C LEU A 292 -3.04 -25.21 -13.70
N ASN A 293 -2.24 -24.36 -14.33
CA ASN A 293 -0.79 -24.57 -14.46
C ASN A 293 0.05 -23.51 -13.73
N GLY A 294 -0.58 -22.65 -12.93
CA GLY A 294 0.09 -21.53 -12.24
C GLY A 294 0.63 -20.44 -13.19
N LYS A 295 0.36 -20.51 -14.50
CA LYS A 295 0.87 -19.57 -15.50
C LYS A 295 -0.26 -18.64 -15.96
N PRO A 296 -0.33 -17.41 -15.42
CA PRO A 296 -1.39 -16.48 -15.79
C PRO A 296 -1.20 -15.95 -17.22
N VAL A 297 -2.32 -15.61 -17.85
CA VAL A 297 -2.37 -14.76 -19.06
C VAL A 297 -2.92 -13.40 -18.66
N GLN A 298 -2.10 -12.36 -18.79
CA GLN A 298 -2.48 -11.00 -18.41
C GLN A 298 -3.50 -10.42 -19.42
N LYS A 299 -4.70 -10.06 -18.95
CA LYS A 299 -5.76 -9.41 -19.74
C LYS A 299 -5.77 -7.88 -19.54
N GLY A 300 -5.15 -7.40 -18.46
CA GLY A 300 -5.01 -5.98 -18.12
C GLY A 300 -4.00 -5.76 -16.99
N PRO A 301 -3.77 -4.51 -16.53
CA PRO A 301 -2.76 -4.22 -15.51
C PRO A 301 -2.99 -5.00 -14.21
N ASN A 302 -4.25 -5.20 -13.83
CA ASN A 302 -4.66 -5.86 -12.59
C ASN A 302 -5.55 -7.08 -12.82
N ILE A 303 -5.61 -7.60 -14.05
CA ILE A 303 -6.49 -8.73 -14.38
C ILE A 303 -5.68 -9.82 -15.04
N ASP A 304 -5.68 -10.98 -14.40
CA ASP A 304 -5.03 -12.19 -14.88
C ASP A 304 -6.06 -13.29 -15.12
N LEU A 305 -5.85 -14.06 -16.18
CA LEU A 305 -6.62 -15.27 -16.47
C LEU A 305 -5.76 -16.48 -16.11
N LEU A 306 -6.29 -17.40 -15.29
CA LEU A 306 -5.56 -18.57 -14.85
C LEU A 306 -6.22 -19.85 -15.35
N GLY A 307 -5.42 -20.69 -16.00
CA GLY A 307 -5.82 -22.01 -16.50
C GLY A 307 -6.74 -22.00 -17.72
N THR A 308 -7.09 -23.21 -18.16
CA THR A 308 -7.96 -23.45 -19.31
C THR A 308 -8.99 -24.51 -18.98
N SER A 309 -10.25 -24.24 -19.33
CA SER A 309 -11.37 -25.15 -19.20
C SER A 309 -11.87 -25.52 -20.59
N ILE A 310 -12.06 -26.81 -20.84
CA ILE A 310 -12.46 -27.39 -22.12
C ILE A 310 -13.66 -28.31 -21.86
N ARG A 311 -14.70 -28.19 -22.69
CA ARG A 311 -15.83 -29.11 -22.75
C ARG A 311 -15.86 -29.74 -24.13
N ILE A 312 -15.88 -31.06 -24.17
CA ILE A 312 -16.01 -31.87 -25.37
C ILE A 312 -17.38 -32.54 -25.31
N GLU A 313 -18.23 -32.27 -26.29
CA GLU A 313 -19.53 -32.94 -26.45
C GLU A 313 -19.42 -33.91 -27.62
N HIS A 314 -19.73 -35.19 -27.38
CA HIS A 314 -19.65 -36.25 -28.37
C HIS A 314 -20.99 -36.43 -29.10
N PRO A 315 -20.99 -36.94 -30.34
CA PRO A 315 -22.23 -37.30 -31.04
C PRO A 315 -23.09 -38.22 -30.18
N TYR A 316 -24.36 -37.87 -30.01
CA TYR A 316 -25.28 -38.56 -29.09
C TYR A 316 -26.72 -38.44 -29.55
N ILE A 317 -27.47 -39.53 -29.44
CA ILE A 317 -28.90 -39.57 -29.73
C ILE A 317 -29.62 -40.01 -28.45
N GLY A 318 -30.31 -39.09 -27.80
CA GLY A 318 -31.13 -39.36 -26.62
C GLY A 318 -32.57 -38.87 -26.78
N GLU A 319 -33.43 -39.21 -25.83
CA GLU A 319 -34.88 -38.95 -25.90
C GLU A 319 -35.25 -37.46 -26.01
N LYS A 320 -34.42 -36.55 -25.49
CA LYS A 320 -34.71 -35.11 -25.41
C LYS A 320 -33.73 -34.22 -26.16
N PHE A 321 -32.64 -34.78 -26.68
CA PHE A 321 -31.53 -34.02 -27.24
C PHE A 321 -30.72 -34.87 -28.23
N THR A 322 -30.21 -34.24 -29.28
CA THR A 322 -29.39 -34.89 -30.30
C THR A 322 -28.18 -34.01 -30.64
N ILE A 323 -26.99 -34.59 -30.53
CA ILE A 323 -25.73 -34.01 -31.02
C ILE A 323 -25.36 -34.76 -32.28
N GLN A 324 -25.29 -34.04 -33.40
CA GLN A 324 -24.95 -34.65 -34.69
C GLN A 324 -23.44 -34.81 -34.89
N GLU A 325 -22.63 -33.90 -34.34
CA GLU A 325 -21.18 -33.84 -34.54
C GLU A 325 -20.48 -33.43 -33.24
N GLN A 326 -19.22 -33.85 -33.08
CA GLN A 326 -18.44 -33.50 -31.90
C GLN A 326 -18.25 -31.98 -31.82
N LYS A 327 -18.48 -31.42 -30.63
CA LYS A 327 -18.32 -29.99 -30.37
C LYS A 327 -17.31 -29.78 -29.24
N VAL A 328 -16.36 -28.86 -29.45
CA VAL A 328 -15.37 -28.49 -28.43
C VAL A 328 -15.55 -27.02 -28.08
N VAL A 329 -15.73 -26.72 -26.80
CA VAL A 329 -15.78 -25.36 -26.25
C VAL A 329 -14.61 -25.20 -25.30
N SER A 330 -13.82 -24.14 -25.44
CA SER A 330 -12.65 -23.87 -24.61
C SER A 330 -12.62 -22.41 -24.19
N GLY A 331 -12.11 -22.14 -22.98
CA GLY A 331 -11.96 -20.80 -22.46
C GLY A 331 -11.10 -20.74 -21.19
N PRO A 332 -10.80 -19.53 -20.68
CA PRO A 332 -10.11 -19.37 -19.41
C PRO A 332 -10.94 -19.95 -18.26
N THR A 333 -10.27 -20.55 -17.27
CA THR A 333 -10.97 -21.14 -16.12
C THR A 333 -11.32 -20.07 -15.08
N LEU A 334 -10.33 -19.26 -14.69
CA LEU A 334 -10.45 -18.31 -13.60
C LEU A 334 -10.03 -16.92 -14.05
N LYS A 335 -10.69 -15.92 -13.49
CA LYS A 335 -10.30 -14.52 -13.58
C LYS A 335 -9.85 -14.08 -12.18
N LEU A 336 -8.62 -13.61 -12.08
CA LEU A 336 -8.05 -12.99 -10.89
C LEU A 336 -8.01 -11.48 -11.12
N GLN A 337 -8.52 -10.72 -10.16
CA GLN A 337 -8.46 -9.27 -10.14
C GLN A 337 -7.66 -8.83 -8.91
N TRP A 338 -6.52 -8.20 -9.15
CA TRP A 338 -5.57 -7.83 -8.12
C TRP A 338 -5.78 -6.38 -7.66
N GLY A 339 -5.60 -6.15 -6.38
CA GLY A 339 -5.54 -4.84 -5.75
C GLY A 339 -4.31 -4.72 -4.86
N THR A 340 -3.70 -3.54 -4.82
CA THR A 340 -2.61 -3.23 -3.88
C THR A 340 -2.90 -1.86 -3.27
N ALA A 341 -2.68 -1.78 -1.96
CA ALA A 341 -2.96 -0.66 -1.05
C ALA A 341 -3.17 0.74 -1.69
N PRO A 342 -4.24 1.47 -1.31
CA PRO A 342 -5.39 0.99 -0.56
C PRO A 342 -6.29 0.10 -1.43
N SER A 343 -6.65 -1.11 -0.97
CA SER A 343 -7.34 -2.11 -1.80
C SER A 343 -8.86 -2.21 -1.59
N HIS A 344 -9.43 -1.83 -0.43
CA HIS A 344 -10.88 -1.93 -0.16
C HIS A 344 -11.39 -0.99 0.96
N SER A 345 -12.71 -0.95 1.15
CA SER A 345 -13.43 -0.09 2.11
C SER A 345 -13.80 -0.80 3.41
N ALA A 346 -14.17 -0.06 4.45
CA ALA A 346 -14.68 -0.58 5.73
C ALA A 346 -15.88 -1.56 5.59
N GLU A 347 -16.67 -1.42 4.52
CA GLU A 347 -17.79 -2.32 4.24
C GLU A 347 -17.30 -3.72 3.85
N PHE A 348 -16.09 -3.83 3.31
CA PHE A 348 -15.43 -5.11 3.08
C PHE A 348 -15.20 -5.83 4.41
N ASP A 349 -14.57 -5.17 5.39
CA ASP A 349 -14.24 -5.76 6.68
C ASP A 349 -15.47 -6.32 7.40
N LYS A 350 -16.62 -5.66 7.24
CA LYS A 350 -17.93 -6.15 7.70
C LYS A 350 -18.31 -7.43 6.95
N GLY A 351 -18.04 -8.58 7.56
CA GLY A 351 -18.31 -9.92 7.02
C GLY A 351 -17.09 -10.63 6.44
N ALA A 352 -15.90 -10.04 6.57
CA ALA A 352 -14.65 -10.76 6.33
C ALA A 352 -14.29 -11.62 7.55
N VAL A 353 -13.68 -12.78 7.29
CA VAL A 353 -13.27 -13.75 8.30
C VAL A 353 -11.76 -13.89 8.25
N VAL A 354 -11.11 -13.99 9.41
CA VAL A 354 -9.66 -14.14 9.51
C VAL A 354 -9.25 -15.55 9.05
N GLU A 355 -8.32 -15.63 8.11
CA GLU A 355 -7.70 -16.89 7.66
C GLU A 355 -6.39 -17.16 8.38
N LYS A 356 -5.56 -16.13 8.59
CA LYS A 356 -4.27 -16.25 9.26
C LYS A 356 -3.86 -14.95 9.93
N VAL A 357 -3.28 -15.05 11.12
CA VAL A 357 -2.58 -13.94 11.78
C VAL A 357 -1.11 -14.31 11.93
N ALA A 358 -0.22 -13.41 11.49
CA ALA A 358 1.22 -13.50 11.65
C ALA A 358 1.74 -12.20 12.29
N PRO A 359 2.99 -12.15 12.81
CA PRO A 359 3.50 -10.95 13.49
C PRO A 359 3.53 -9.67 12.64
N ARG A 360 3.53 -9.78 11.30
CA ARG A 360 3.68 -8.65 10.36
C ARG A 360 2.49 -8.50 9.40
N TYR A 361 1.51 -9.39 9.48
CA TYR A 361 0.34 -9.32 8.61
C TYR A 361 -0.82 -10.16 9.14
N MET A 362 -2.03 -9.85 8.67
CA MET A 362 -3.21 -10.71 8.76
C MET A 362 -3.72 -11.00 7.36
N VAL A 363 -4.28 -12.17 7.12
CA VAL A 363 -5.04 -12.47 5.90
C VAL A 363 -6.48 -12.70 6.29
N ALA A 364 -7.39 -12.02 5.60
CA ALA A 364 -8.81 -12.15 5.74
C ALA A 364 -9.44 -12.58 4.41
N ARG A 365 -10.55 -13.32 4.50
CA ARG A 365 -11.35 -13.75 3.36
C ARG A 365 -12.76 -13.19 3.47
N LYS A 366 -13.31 -12.75 2.34
CA LYS A 366 -14.73 -12.42 2.21
C LYS A 366 -15.37 -13.18 1.06
N GLN A 367 -16.61 -13.63 1.29
CA GLN A 367 -17.50 -14.14 0.26
C GLN A 367 -18.77 -13.29 0.22
N TYR A 368 -19.15 -12.79 -0.95
CA TYR A 368 -20.32 -11.90 -1.08
C TYR A 368 -21.62 -12.68 -1.29
N GLY A 369 -22.36 -12.98 -0.23
CA GLY A 369 -23.74 -13.52 -0.32
C GLY A 369 -23.86 -14.76 -1.22
N GLU A 370 -24.83 -14.79 -2.14
CA GLU A 370 -24.98 -15.86 -3.15
C GLU A 370 -23.98 -15.76 -4.32
N SER A 371 -23.12 -14.74 -4.34
CA SER A 371 -22.10 -14.60 -5.37
C SER A 371 -21.04 -15.70 -5.24
N ARG A 372 -20.47 -16.09 -6.39
CA ARG A 372 -19.37 -17.05 -6.50
C ARG A 372 -18.00 -16.38 -6.43
N GLU A 373 -17.97 -15.09 -6.08
CA GLU A 373 -16.75 -14.27 -6.01
C GLU A 373 -16.19 -14.31 -4.59
N PHE A 374 -14.90 -14.63 -4.52
CA PHE A 374 -14.14 -14.71 -3.28
C PHE A 374 -13.04 -13.68 -3.33
N ILE A 375 -12.81 -13.03 -2.19
CA ILE A 375 -11.73 -12.07 -2.04
C ILE A 375 -10.84 -12.52 -0.89
N LEU A 376 -9.54 -12.55 -1.14
CA LEU A 376 -8.49 -12.67 -0.13
C LEU A 376 -7.76 -11.34 -0.02
N SER A 377 -7.62 -10.85 1.19
CA SER A 377 -6.97 -9.58 1.47
C SER A 377 -5.93 -9.75 2.58
N LEU A 378 -4.72 -9.26 2.32
CA LEU A 378 -3.60 -9.22 3.24
C LEU A 378 -3.50 -7.82 3.83
N TYR A 379 -3.53 -7.75 5.16
CA TYR A 379 -3.44 -6.53 5.96
C TYR A 379 -2.04 -6.47 6.57
N LEU A 380 -1.18 -5.59 6.05
CA LEU A 380 0.18 -5.36 6.53
C LEU A 380 0.14 -4.68 7.89
N ASP A 381 0.95 -5.20 8.82
CA ASP A 381 0.90 -4.85 10.25
C ASP A 381 -0.54 -4.73 10.78
N HIS A 382 -1.39 -5.65 10.29
CA HIS A 382 -2.78 -5.83 10.71
C HIS A 382 -3.70 -4.65 10.37
N LEU A 383 -3.24 -3.73 9.51
CA LEU A 383 -4.04 -2.62 9.02
C LEU A 383 -4.80 -3.03 7.77
N SER A 384 -6.13 -3.12 7.89
CA SER A 384 -7.01 -3.33 6.74
C SER A 384 -6.79 -2.26 5.66
N GLY A 385 -7.19 -2.58 4.42
CA GLY A 385 -6.98 -1.73 3.25
C GLY A 385 -5.52 -1.64 2.81
N PHE A 386 -4.54 -1.94 3.66
CA PHE A 386 -3.11 -1.86 3.34
C PHE A 386 -2.50 -3.23 3.13
N GLY A 387 -2.20 -3.57 1.88
CA GLY A 387 -1.43 -4.75 1.52
C GLY A 387 -1.82 -5.24 0.13
N HIS A 388 -2.10 -6.54 0.02
CA HIS A 388 -2.44 -7.20 -1.25
C HIS A 388 -3.86 -7.72 -1.20
N GLU A 389 -4.54 -7.67 -2.32
CA GLU A 389 -5.87 -8.23 -2.49
C GLU A 389 -5.94 -9.00 -3.80
N VAL A 390 -6.65 -10.12 -3.77
CA VAL A 390 -7.08 -10.82 -4.99
C VAL A 390 -8.55 -11.18 -4.87
N SER A 391 -9.36 -10.62 -5.76
CA SER A 391 -10.67 -11.16 -6.08
C SER A 391 -10.50 -12.27 -7.12
N PHE A 392 -11.22 -13.37 -6.96
CA PHE A 392 -11.28 -14.40 -7.96
C PHE A 392 -12.70 -14.91 -8.21
N ALA A 393 -12.98 -15.15 -9.49
CA ALA A 393 -14.25 -15.65 -9.97
C ALA A 393 -14.03 -16.58 -11.17
N PRO A 394 -15.01 -17.45 -11.49
CA PRO A 394 -15.01 -18.15 -12.78
C PRO A 394 -14.89 -17.16 -13.95
N ALA A 395 -14.08 -17.50 -14.94
CA ALA A 395 -13.98 -16.71 -16.16
C ALA A 395 -15.02 -17.16 -17.20
N GLU A 396 -14.78 -16.86 -18.48
CA GLU A 396 -15.72 -17.11 -19.59
C GLU A 396 -15.73 -18.57 -20.10
N GLY A 397 -14.95 -19.47 -19.47
CA GLY A 397 -14.89 -20.89 -19.83
C GLY A 397 -16.11 -21.72 -19.38
N PRO A 398 -16.16 -23.01 -19.78
CA PRO A 398 -17.19 -23.95 -19.31
C PRO A 398 -17.35 -23.96 -17.77
N PRO A 399 -18.57 -24.21 -17.27
CA PRO A 399 -18.85 -24.14 -15.85
C PRO A 399 -18.14 -25.24 -15.06
N LEU A 400 -17.52 -24.85 -13.94
CA LEU A 400 -16.90 -25.78 -13.00
C LEU A 400 -17.95 -26.47 -12.13
N SER A 401 -17.72 -27.76 -11.83
CA SER A 401 -18.46 -28.48 -10.79
C SER A 401 -18.21 -27.87 -9.40
N GLU A 402 -19.15 -28.06 -8.47
CA GLU A 402 -19.03 -27.46 -7.13
C GLU A 402 -17.82 -27.99 -6.35
N GLY A 403 -17.54 -29.29 -6.43
CA GLY A 403 -16.39 -29.91 -5.76
C GLY A 403 -15.05 -29.36 -6.27
N ILE A 404 -14.90 -29.21 -7.58
CA ILE A 404 -13.67 -28.64 -8.18
C ILE A 404 -13.53 -27.17 -7.80
N ARG A 405 -14.64 -26.42 -7.71
CA ARG A 405 -14.57 -25.03 -7.27
C ARG A 405 -14.09 -24.91 -5.83
N ALA A 406 -14.57 -25.75 -4.92
CA ALA A 406 -14.12 -25.74 -3.51
C ALA A 406 -12.62 -26.03 -3.40
N GLU A 407 -12.11 -27.05 -4.11
CA GLU A 407 -10.68 -27.37 -4.13
C GLU A 407 -9.84 -26.21 -4.70
N ILE A 408 -10.32 -25.53 -5.75
CA ILE A 408 -9.64 -24.35 -6.30
C ILE A 408 -9.55 -23.20 -5.29
N MET A 409 -10.59 -22.98 -4.48
CA MET A 409 -10.55 -21.94 -3.45
C MET A 409 -9.47 -22.21 -2.41
N GLU A 410 -9.38 -23.46 -1.95
CA GLU A 410 -8.34 -23.89 -1.00
C GLU A 410 -6.95 -23.67 -1.60
N VAL A 411 -6.74 -24.10 -2.85
CA VAL A 411 -5.47 -23.94 -3.55
C VAL A 411 -5.07 -22.46 -3.73
N ILE A 412 -6.01 -21.58 -4.10
CA ILE A 412 -5.73 -20.14 -4.20
C ILE A 412 -5.37 -19.57 -2.82
N THR A 413 -6.10 -19.96 -1.78
CA THR A 413 -5.87 -19.50 -0.42
C THR A 413 -4.49 -19.93 0.07
N GLU A 414 -4.12 -21.20 -0.10
CA GLU A 414 -2.80 -21.72 0.24
C GLU A 414 -1.67 -20.98 -0.49
N ALA A 415 -1.79 -20.80 -1.81
CA ALA A 415 -0.78 -20.08 -2.59
C ALA A 415 -0.64 -18.61 -2.16
N PHE A 416 -1.75 -17.97 -1.77
CA PHE A 416 -1.74 -16.60 -1.26
C PHE A 416 -1.09 -16.50 0.11
N LEU A 417 -1.37 -17.45 1.01
CA LEU A 417 -0.73 -17.54 2.32
C LEU A 417 0.78 -17.82 2.21
N GLU A 418 1.19 -18.70 1.29
CA GLU A 418 2.61 -18.99 1.04
C GLU A 418 3.35 -17.77 0.48
N ALA A 419 2.72 -17.02 -0.44
CA ALA A 419 3.27 -15.76 -0.94
C ALA A 419 3.44 -14.72 0.19
N ALA A 420 2.47 -14.65 1.09
CA ALA A 420 2.51 -13.78 2.27
C ALA A 420 3.64 -14.16 3.23
N ASP A 421 3.79 -15.46 3.54
CA ASP A 421 4.88 -15.95 4.36
C ASP A 421 6.24 -15.65 3.72
N MET A 422 6.39 -15.94 2.42
CA MET A 422 7.65 -15.74 1.71
C MET A 422 8.12 -14.27 1.76
N LEU A 423 7.20 -13.31 1.74
CA LEU A 423 7.55 -11.89 1.68
C LEU A 423 7.56 -11.20 3.05
N TYR A 424 6.73 -11.64 4.00
CA TYR A 424 6.49 -10.91 5.24
C TYR A 424 6.85 -11.70 6.51
N SER A 425 7.12 -13.01 6.43
CA SER A 425 7.59 -13.77 7.59
C SER A 425 9.12 -13.66 7.74
N GLY A 426 9.58 -13.19 8.90
CA GLY A 426 10.93 -12.67 9.15
C GLY A 426 12.12 -13.64 9.03
N SER A 427 11.96 -14.87 8.53
CA SER A 427 13.10 -15.78 8.28
C SER A 427 13.67 -15.68 6.85
N MET A 428 12.91 -15.11 5.92
CA MET A 428 13.33 -14.85 4.55
C MET A 428 12.72 -13.54 4.05
N ALA A 429 12.88 -12.44 4.78
CA ALA A 429 12.66 -11.12 4.19
C ALA A 429 13.70 -10.95 3.07
N VAL A 430 13.35 -11.41 1.86
CA VAL A 430 14.20 -11.30 0.69
C VAL A 430 14.30 -9.82 0.39
N THR A 431 15.41 -9.21 0.80
CA THR A 431 15.69 -7.84 0.44
C THR A 431 15.89 -7.76 -1.07
N ALA A 432 15.68 -6.59 -1.67
CA ALA A 432 15.86 -6.35 -3.11
C ALA A 432 17.24 -6.75 -3.66
N LYS A 433 18.21 -7.11 -2.81
CA LYS A 433 19.54 -7.58 -3.19
C LYS A 433 19.69 -9.10 -3.29
N ASP A 434 18.78 -9.89 -2.72
CA ASP A 434 19.02 -11.32 -2.48
C ASP A 434 18.36 -12.27 -3.49
N LEU A 435 17.62 -11.76 -4.48
CA LEU A 435 17.16 -12.56 -5.61
C LEU A 435 17.94 -12.18 -6.87
N PRO A 436 18.55 -13.15 -7.57
CA PRO A 436 19.02 -12.88 -8.92
C PRO A 436 17.82 -12.40 -9.75
N LEU A 437 17.99 -11.26 -10.42
CA LEU A 437 17.15 -10.89 -11.56
C LEU A 437 17.17 -12.06 -12.53
N ILE A 438 16.16 -12.94 -12.46
CA ILE A 438 15.92 -13.88 -13.53
C ILE A 438 15.40 -13.02 -14.68
N GLU A 439 16.30 -12.65 -15.58
CA GLU A 439 15.95 -12.24 -16.93
C GLU A 439 15.10 -13.36 -17.54
N GLY A 440 13.78 -13.19 -17.51
CA GLY A 440 12.89 -14.17 -18.12
C GLY A 440 11.47 -14.24 -17.60
N SER A 441 10.83 -13.16 -17.14
CA SER A 441 9.35 -13.04 -17.14
C SER A 441 8.87 -11.66 -16.70
N ALA A 442 8.91 -10.70 -17.62
CA ALA A 442 7.93 -9.62 -17.77
C ALA A 442 8.18 -8.97 -19.13
N PRO A 443 7.24 -8.96 -20.09
CA PRO A 443 7.38 -8.13 -21.26
C PRO A 443 7.28 -6.66 -20.82
N GLN A 444 8.32 -5.87 -21.09
CA GLN A 444 8.25 -4.43 -20.92
C GLN A 444 7.20 -3.85 -21.89
N PRO A 445 6.41 -2.86 -21.47
CA PRO A 445 5.49 -2.17 -22.36
C PRO A 445 6.30 -1.20 -23.23
N GLY A 446 6.56 -1.56 -24.48
CA GLY A 446 7.22 -0.69 -25.46
C GLY A 446 7.30 -1.31 -26.85
N GLU A 447 6.57 -0.70 -27.78
CA GLU A 447 6.70 -0.77 -29.24
C GLU A 447 7.14 -2.11 -29.88
N GLN A 448 6.16 -2.79 -30.49
CA GLN A 448 6.43 -3.79 -31.53
C GLN A 448 7.28 -3.17 -32.64
N LYS A 449 8.59 -3.44 -32.61
CA LYS A 449 9.40 -3.49 -33.84
C LYS A 449 9.47 -4.95 -34.27
N SER A 450 8.85 -5.23 -35.41
CA SER A 450 8.89 -6.52 -36.06
C SER A 450 10.33 -6.85 -36.46
N GLU A 451 10.95 -7.79 -35.75
CA GLU A 451 12.03 -8.58 -36.32
C GLU A 451 11.46 -9.89 -36.84
N ALA A 452 11.41 -10.00 -38.16
CA ALA A 452 11.02 -11.20 -38.87
C ALA A 452 11.95 -12.37 -38.50
N LYS A 453 11.52 -13.22 -37.56
CA LYS A 453 12.18 -14.51 -37.29
C LYS A 453 11.79 -15.50 -38.39
N LYS A 454 12.78 -15.89 -39.20
CA LYS A 454 12.71 -16.94 -40.21
C LYS A 454 12.02 -18.20 -39.66
N ALA A 455 10.93 -18.61 -40.31
CA ALA A 455 10.23 -19.86 -40.05
C ALA A 455 11.21 -21.06 -40.13
N ARG A 456 11.28 -21.86 -39.05
CA ARG A 456 11.90 -23.18 -39.08
C ARG A 456 10.88 -24.17 -39.60
N LYS A 457 11.16 -24.75 -40.78
CA LYS A 457 10.40 -25.87 -41.34
C LYS A 457 10.60 -27.09 -40.42
N VAL A 458 9.55 -27.51 -39.72
CA VAL A 458 9.50 -28.78 -38.99
C VAL A 458 8.75 -29.76 -39.88
N THR A 459 9.43 -30.82 -40.30
CA THR A 459 8.82 -31.93 -41.04
C THR A 459 8.43 -32.99 -40.02
N PHE A 460 7.16 -33.40 -40.00
CA PHE A 460 6.72 -34.59 -39.29
C PHE A 460 6.54 -35.72 -40.29
N ASP A 461 7.18 -36.86 -40.03
CA ASP A 461 6.85 -38.10 -40.73
C ASP A 461 5.55 -38.67 -40.14
N PRO A 462 4.56 -39.09 -40.96
CA PRO A 462 3.32 -39.65 -40.44
C PRO A 462 3.60 -40.99 -39.74
N PRO A 463 2.95 -41.28 -38.59
CA PRO A 463 3.11 -42.55 -37.92
C PRO A 463 2.64 -43.69 -38.82
N THR A 464 3.39 -44.80 -38.81
CA THR A 464 2.95 -46.03 -39.46
C THR A 464 1.85 -46.71 -38.64
N VAL A 465 0.98 -47.48 -39.31
CA VAL A 465 -0.17 -48.18 -38.71
C VAL A 465 0.21 -49.02 -37.46
N ASN A 466 1.47 -49.40 -37.32
CA ASN A 466 2.00 -50.15 -36.17
C ASN A 466 2.15 -49.34 -34.88
N ASP A 467 2.07 -48.00 -34.92
CA ASP A 467 2.23 -47.12 -33.75
C ASP A 467 0.89 -46.71 -33.11
N LEU A 468 -0.23 -47.21 -33.63
CA LEU A 468 -1.57 -46.94 -33.14
C LEU A 468 -2.14 -48.20 -32.45
N HIS A 469 -2.28 -48.16 -31.12
CA HIS A 469 -3.13 -49.13 -30.43
C HIS A 469 -4.59 -48.72 -30.64
N VAL A 470 -5.32 -49.53 -31.40
CA VAL A 470 -6.76 -49.39 -31.63
C VAL A 470 -7.42 -50.68 -31.19
N ASP A 471 -8.29 -50.61 -30.18
CA ASP A 471 -8.94 -51.80 -29.60
C ASP A 471 -10.03 -52.42 -30.50
N HIS A 472 -10.32 -51.82 -31.67
CA HIS A 472 -11.29 -52.34 -32.65
C HIS A 472 -10.85 -52.12 -34.10
N GLU A 473 -11.21 -53.04 -35.00
CA GLU A 473 -10.98 -52.91 -36.45
C GLU A 473 -11.68 -51.65 -37.00
N LEU A 474 -10.89 -50.72 -37.53
CA LEU A 474 -11.40 -49.53 -38.21
C LEU A 474 -11.90 -49.93 -39.62
N PRO A 475 -13.10 -49.51 -40.04
CA PRO A 475 -13.56 -49.75 -41.40
C PRO A 475 -12.68 -49.00 -42.42
N GLU A 476 -12.31 -49.68 -43.51
CA GLU A 476 -11.41 -49.15 -44.55
C GLU A 476 -11.91 -47.82 -45.15
N GLY A 477 -10.99 -46.86 -45.30
CA GLY A 477 -11.20 -45.69 -46.17
C GLY A 477 -11.41 -44.33 -45.50
N ARG A 478 -10.58 -43.93 -44.52
CA ARG A 478 -10.47 -42.52 -44.12
C ARG A 478 -9.07 -41.95 -44.39
N SER A 479 -9.01 -40.82 -45.09
CA SER A 479 -7.86 -39.93 -45.12
C SER A 479 -8.08 -38.80 -44.12
N PHE A 480 -7.00 -38.36 -43.46
CA PHE A 480 -7.00 -37.18 -42.61
C PHE A 480 -6.23 -36.06 -43.32
N SER A 481 -6.82 -34.87 -43.34
CA SER A 481 -6.19 -33.66 -43.88
C SER A 481 -5.78 -32.77 -42.71
N VAL A 482 -4.48 -32.56 -42.54
CA VAL A 482 -3.96 -31.59 -41.57
C VAL A 482 -3.83 -30.25 -42.28
N VAL A 483 -4.52 -29.22 -41.78
CA VAL A 483 -4.41 -27.84 -42.27
C VAL A 483 -3.71 -27.01 -41.20
N VAL A 484 -2.60 -26.38 -41.56
CA VAL A 484 -1.82 -25.52 -40.67
C VAL A 484 -2.32 -24.09 -40.80
N TRP A 485 -2.57 -23.42 -39.68
CA TRP A 485 -3.08 -22.06 -39.63
C TRP A 485 -1.99 -21.11 -39.12
N GLU A 486 -1.83 -19.98 -39.81
CA GLU A 486 -0.91 -18.90 -39.41
C GLU A 486 -1.69 -17.58 -39.48
N ASP A 487 -1.65 -16.78 -38.40
CA ASP A 487 -2.38 -15.51 -38.26
C ASP A 487 -3.86 -15.55 -38.68
N GLY A 488 -4.55 -16.64 -38.32
CA GLY A 488 -5.98 -16.81 -38.56
C GLY A 488 -6.37 -17.13 -40.01
N ARG A 489 -5.42 -17.54 -40.86
CA ARG A 489 -5.69 -18.07 -42.22
C ARG A 489 -5.05 -19.44 -42.42
N PRO A 490 -5.70 -20.36 -43.18
CA PRO A 490 -5.08 -21.63 -43.52
C PRO A 490 -3.96 -21.40 -44.54
N VAL A 491 -2.78 -21.95 -44.26
CA VAL A 491 -1.65 -21.97 -45.19
C VAL A 491 -1.81 -23.19 -46.11
N PRO A 492 -1.63 -23.05 -47.45
CA PRO A 492 -1.79 -24.15 -48.40
C PRO A 492 -0.91 -25.37 -48.13
#